data_AF-A0A1I8CPY5-F1
#
_entry.id   AF-A0A1I8CPY5-F1
#
_cell.length_a   1.000
_cell.length_b   1.000
_cell.length_c   1.000
_cell.angle_alpha   90.00
_cell.angle_beta   90.00
_cell.angle_gamma   90.00
#
_symmetry.space_group_name_H-M   'P 1'
#
loop_
_entity.id
_entity.type
_entity.pdbx_description
1 polymer ?
#
loop_
_entity_poly.entity_id
_entity_poly.type
_entity_poly.pdbx_seq_one_letter_code
_entity_poly.pdbx_strand_id
1 'polypeptide(L)' 'MEGLKVNNAQLRQEASVSRKKVSEVSKDLIEFCEKEKPTDILVSGPADSSHNPFQEKKSCNIL' A
#
# COMPACT_ATOMS: atom_id res chain seq x y z
N MET A 1 -15.93 38.11 -7.67
CA MET A 1 -15.40 37.64 -8.97
C MET A 1 -13.99 37.04 -8.87
N GLU A 2 -13.15 37.47 -7.91
CA GLU A 2 -11.78 36.94 -7.71
C GLU A 2 -11.71 35.40 -7.54
N GLY A 3 -12.51 34.84 -6.63
CA GLY A 3 -12.46 33.41 -6.31
C GLY A 3 -12.81 32.49 -7.48
N LEU A 4 -13.67 32.94 -8.40
CA LEU A 4 -13.98 32.17 -9.60
C LEU A 4 -12.79 32.09 -10.56
N LYS A 5 -11.98 33.16 -10.64
CA LYS A 5 -10.76 33.16 -11.46
C LYS A 5 -9.71 32.21 -10.88
N VAL A 6 -9.54 32.21 -9.56
CA VAL A 6 -8.64 31.28 -8.86
C VAL A 6 -9.07 29.83 -9.08
N ASN A 7 -10.36 29.52 -8.92
CA ASN A 7 -10.88 28.17 -9.18
C ASN A 7 -10.68 27.73 -10.64
N ASN A 8 -10.90 28.63 -11.60
CA ASN A 8 -10.69 28.29 -13.01
C ASN A 8 -9.22 28.02 -13.32
N ALA A 9 -8.29 28.79 -12.71
CA ALA A 9 -6.86 28.56 -12.84
C ALA A 9 -6.47 27.18 -12.28
N GLN A 10 -6.98 26.81 -11.10
CA GLN A 10 -6.75 25.50 -10.48
C GLN A 10 -7.26 24.35 -11.37
N LEU A 11 -8.49 24.46 -11.88
CA LEU A 11 -9.07 23.43 -12.75
C LEU A 11 -8.29 23.26 -14.06
N ARG A 12 -7.76 24.34 -14.63
CA ARG A 12 -6.88 24.27 -15.81
C ARG A 12 -5.58 23.53 -15.51
N GLN A 13 -5.01 23.75 -14.33
CA GLN A 13 -3.82 23.04 -13.87
C GLN A 13 -4.11 21.53 -13.70
N GLU A 14 -5.20 21.17 -13.02
CA GLU A 14 -5.60 19.76 -12.83
C GLU A 14 -5.96 19.05 -14.14
N ALA A 15 -6.54 19.77 -15.09
CA ALA A 15 -6.82 19.24 -16.42
C ALA A 15 -5.54 18.91 -17.21
N SER A 16 -4.48 19.71 -17.01
CA SER A 16 -3.18 19.53 -17.69
C SER A 16 -2.36 18.34 -17.21
N VAL A 17 -2.76 17.69 -16.10
CA VAL A 17 -2.08 16.51 -15.58
C VAL A 17 -2.22 15.32 -16.55
N SER A 18 -1.09 14.77 -16.99
CA SER A 18 -1.05 13.57 -17.83
C SER A 18 -1.54 12.36 -17.06
N ARG A 19 -2.60 11.71 -17.55
CA ARG A 19 -3.16 10.49 -16.96
C ARG A 19 -2.65 9.26 -17.70
N LYS A 20 -2.38 8.19 -16.95
CA LYS A 20 -2.11 6.85 -17.48
C LYS A 20 -3.39 6.05 -17.60
N LYS A 21 -3.38 4.99 -18.41
CA LYS A 21 -4.54 4.08 -18.49
C LYS A 21 -4.69 3.33 -17.17
N VAL A 22 -5.92 3.20 -16.68
CA VAL A 22 -6.20 2.42 -15.46
C VAL A 22 -5.66 1.00 -15.60
N SER A 23 -5.84 0.37 -16.76
CA SER A 23 -5.32 -0.97 -17.03
C SER A 23 -3.80 -1.11 -16.95
N GLU A 24 -3.03 -0.04 -17.23
CA GLU A 24 -1.57 -0.03 -17.07
C GLU A 24 -1.22 0.05 -15.59
N VAL A 25 -1.77 1.05 -14.90
CA VAL A 25 -1.49 1.28 -13.48
C VAL A 25 -1.93 0.11 -12.60
N SER A 26 -3.04 -0.56 -12.94
CA SER A 26 -3.48 -1.77 -12.23
C SER A 26 -2.46 -2.91 -12.35
N LYS A 27 -1.79 -3.06 -13.50
CA LYS A 27 -0.74 -4.07 -13.67
C LYS A 27 0.47 -3.72 -12.82
N ASP A 28 0.92 -2.46 -12.87
CA ASP A 28 2.05 -1.98 -12.06
C ASP A 28 1.81 -2.22 -10.56
N LEU A 29 0.60 -1.98 -10.07
CA LEU A 29 0.22 -2.23 -8.68
C LEU A 29 0.26 -3.73 -8.34
N ILE A 30 -0.28 -4.59 -9.21
CA ILE A 30 -0.26 -6.04 -9.00
C ILE A 30 1.18 -6.57 -8.97
N GLU A 31 2.01 -6.13 -9.92
CA GLU A 31 3.43 -6.52 -9.98
C GLU A 31 4.19 -6.10 -8.72
N PHE A 32 3.95 -4.88 -8.23
CA PHE A 32 4.53 -4.43 -6.97
C PHE A 32 4.08 -5.29 -5.78
N CYS A 33 2.77 -5.56 -5.67
CA CYS A 33 2.24 -6.39 -4.60
C CYS A 33 2.82 -7.81 -4.63
N GLU A 34 2.89 -8.46 -5.80
CA GLU A 34 3.45 -9.82 -5.90
C GLU A 34 4.96 -9.85 -5.59
N LYS A 35 5.69 -8.79 -5.92
CA LYS A 35 7.12 -8.67 -5.59
C LYS A 35 7.36 -8.55 -4.08
N GLU A 36 6.57 -7.74 -3.38
CA GLU A 36 6.72 -7.50 -1.93
C GLU A 36 5.92 -8.49 -1.06
N LYS A 37 5.08 -9.34 -1.66
CA LYS A 37 4.34 -10.38 -0.96
C LYS A 37 5.18 -11.29 -0.04
N PRO A 38 6.43 -11.69 -0.40
CA PRO A 38 7.25 -12.52 0.49
C PRO A 38 7.81 -11.76 1.70
N THR A 39 7.88 -10.43 1.64
CA THR A 39 8.37 -9.57 2.72
C THR A 39 7.22 -9.13 3.64
N ASP A 40 5.98 -9.16 3.16
CA ASP A 40 4.79 -8.87 3.95
C ASP A 40 4.41 -10.05 4.86
N ILE A 41 4.86 -9.97 6.12
CA ILE A 41 4.61 -10.95 7.18
C ILE A 41 3.10 -11.17 7.43
N LEU A 42 2.25 -10.18 7.17
CA LEU A 42 0.80 -10.31 7.36
C LEU A 42 0.15 -11.13 6.24
N VAL A 43 0.76 -11.15 5.05
CA VAL A 43 0.25 -11.87 3.88
C VAL A 43 0.90 -13.24 3.75
N SER A 44 2.23 -13.36 3.88
CA SER A 44 2.95 -14.63 3.79
C SER A 44 2.92 -15.45 5.09
N GLY A 45 2.53 -14.82 6.20
CA GLY A 45 2.70 -15.36 7.53
C GLY A 45 4.17 -15.26 8.02
N PRO A 46 4.39 -15.34 9.34
CA PRO A 46 5.74 -15.43 9.89
C PRO A 46 6.38 -16.75 9.48
N ALA A 47 7.57 -16.69 8.88
CA ALA A 47 8.33 -17.86 8.43
C ALA A 47 8.60 -18.87 9.57
N ASP A 48 8.79 -18.35 10.79
CA ASP A 48 8.90 -19.15 12.00
C ASP A 48 8.10 -18.52 13.15
N SER A 49 7.64 -19.36 14.07
CA SER A 49 7.04 -18.95 15.35
C SER A 49 7.93 -18.04 16.21
N SER A 50 9.23 -17.97 15.93
CA SER A 50 10.17 -17.08 16.62
C SER A 50 10.19 -15.65 16.07
N HIS A 51 9.71 -15.44 14.84
CA HIS A 51 9.77 -14.14 14.16
C HIS A 51 8.55 -13.25 14.47
N ASN A 52 7.50 -13.82 15.08
CA ASN A 52 6.37 -13.03 15.58
C ASN A 52 6.63 -12.59 17.03
N PRO A 53 6.91 -11.29 17.29
CA PRO A 53 7.17 -10.79 18.64
C PRO A 53 5.94 -10.86 19.56
N PHE A 54 4.75 -11.08 19.00
CA PHE A 54 3.49 -11.21 19.76
C PHE A 54 3.09 -12.67 20.00
N GLN A 55 3.93 -13.64 19.63
CA GLN A 55 3.62 -15.04 19.90
C GLN A 55 3.67 -15.33 21.40
N GLU A 56 2.60 -15.95 21.92
CA GLU A 56 2.58 -16.43 23.29
C GLU A 56 3.76 -17.39 23.53
N LYS A 57 4.60 -17.06 24.52
CA LYS A 57 5.60 -17.99 25.00
C LYS A 57 4.85 -19.18 25.59
N LYS A 58 4.99 -20.38 25.01
CA LYS A 58 4.57 -21.63 25.64
C LYS A 58 5.45 -21.87 26.88
N SER A 59 5.23 -21.13 27.96
CA SER A 59 5.79 -21.46 29.27
C SER A 59 5.02 -22.69 29.77
N CYS A 60 5.54 -23.86 29.47
CA CYS A 60 5.17 -25.06 30.22
C CYS A 60 5.82 -24.93 31.60
N ASN A 61 5.15 -24.23 32.52
CA ASN A 61 5.43 -24.35 33.94
C ASN A 61 4.67 -25.58 34.43
N ILE A 62 5.30 -26.75 34.32
CA ILE A 62 4.91 -27.87 35.17
C ILE A 62 5.58 -27.59 36.53
N LEU A 63 4.73 -27.38 37.54
CA LEU A 63 5.08 -27.20 38.95
C LEU A 63 5.94 -28.34 39.49
#